data_AF-A0A382WMF1-F1
#
_entry.id   AF-A0A382WMF1-F1
#
_cell.length_a   1.000
_cell.length_b   1.000
_cell.length_c   1.000
_cell.angle_alpha   90.00
_cell.angle_beta   90.00
_cell.angle_gamma   90.00
#
_symmetry.space_group_name_H-M   'P 1'
#
loop_
_entity.id
_entity.type
_entity.pdbx_description
1 polymer ?
#
loop_
_entity_poly.entity_id
_entity_poly.type
_entity_poly.pdbx_seq_one_letter_code
_entity_poly.pdbx_strand_id
1 'polypeptide(L)'
;VFLRNQQVLIVVVENESQMSLITFPNSGSSYYFRSRIPTDLIEHFGGLKEFRLSLKCAIKSHAIRTTKILEQTVLGLYENIRQGMKSLDIDDIKEILRIEIRKQILHTHHMFEGTNRWSDTGVEKSLESVRLQESNLKETLESDLRTYQGEVDAKIEGILKSLDIKVDTNSINFKKLRNKFIDLYLLRYDWMKDLLGESGKTDADFKLHAQQKLRIVLFPELTNPSEIDKKNAFARNTHLQPVVENLA
;
A
#
# COMPACT_ATOMS: atom_id res chain seq x y z
N VAL A 1 -6.40 -59.19 -3.92
CA VAL A 1 -5.06 -58.57 -3.94
C VAL A 1 -5.26 -57.06 -4.01
N PHE A 2 -4.81 -56.38 -2.96
CA PHE A 2 -5.09 -54.97 -2.63
C PHE A 2 -4.67 -53.99 -3.73
N LEU A 3 -5.60 -53.14 -4.17
CA LEU A 3 -5.27 -51.84 -4.78
C LEU A 3 -5.03 -50.86 -3.63
N ARG A 4 -3.78 -50.45 -3.42
CA ARG A 4 -3.42 -49.41 -2.44
C ARG A 4 -3.76 -48.04 -3.01
N ASN A 5 -4.81 -47.45 -2.46
CA ASN A 5 -5.05 -46.01 -2.46
C ASN A 5 -3.83 -45.29 -1.89
N GLN A 6 -3.18 -44.45 -2.70
CA GLN A 6 -2.22 -43.47 -2.21
C GLN A 6 -3.01 -42.19 -1.88
N GLN A 7 -3.67 -42.22 -0.73
CA GLN A 7 -4.25 -41.02 -0.14
C GLN A 7 -3.09 -40.26 0.49
N VAL A 8 -2.75 -39.12 -0.10
CA VAL A 8 -1.79 -38.16 0.46
C VAL A 8 -2.35 -37.73 1.81
N LEU A 9 -1.79 -38.30 2.86
CA LEU A 9 -2.08 -38.00 4.24
C LEU A 9 -1.49 -36.61 4.53
N ILE A 10 -2.25 -35.55 4.23
CA ILE A 10 -2.03 -34.26 4.88
C ILE A 10 -2.38 -34.51 6.34
N VAL A 11 -1.35 -34.81 7.14
CA VAL A 11 -1.45 -34.86 8.58
C VAL A 11 -1.78 -33.43 9.03
N VAL A 12 -3.07 -33.16 9.16
CA VAL A 12 -3.55 -32.04 9.96
C VAL A 12 -3.17 -32.40 11.39
N VAL A 13 -1.96 -31.98 11.79
CA VAL A 13 -1.51 -32.04 13.18
C VAL A 13 -2.57 -31.30 13.99
N GLU A 14 -3.14 -32.03 14.94
CA GLU A 14 -4.20 -31.57 15.84
C GLU A 14 -3.87 -30.19 16.39
N ASN A 15 -4.79 -29.25 16.13
CA ASN A 15 -4.69 -27.86 16.53
C ASN A 15 -5.03 -27.74 18.03
N GLU A 16 -4.19 -28.29 18.91
CA GLU A 16 -4.16 -27.83 20.31
C GLU A 16 -3.76 -26.36 20.26
N SER A 17 -4.64 -25.45 20.71
CA SER A 17 -4.45 -24.00 20.55
C SER A 17 -3.07 -23.58 21.06
N GLN A 18 -2.14 -23.28 20.14
CA GLN A 18 -0.77 -22.88 20.43
C GLN A 18 -0.69 -21.51 21.12
N MET A 19 -1.82 -20.84 21.25
CA MET A 19 -1.99 -19.53 21.87
C MET A 19 -3.08 -19.59 22.94
N SER A 20 -2.85 -18.92 24.07
CA SER A 20 -3.76 -18.99 25.21
C SER A 20 -3.72 -17.74 26.07
N LEU A 21 -4.87 -17.38 26.62
CA LEU A 21 -4.99 -16.36 27.67
C LEU A 21 -4.57 -16.94 29.02
N ILE A 22 -3.66 -16.26 29.74
CA ILE A 22 -3.18 -16.71 31.06
C ILE A 22 -3.28 -15.58 32.11
N THR A 23 -3.35 -15.97 33.38
CA THR A 23 -3.39 -15.07 34.57
C THR A 23 -2.47 -15.60 35.66
N PHE A 24 -1.82 -14.72 36.42
CA PHE A 24 -0.96 -15.12 37.55
C PHE A 24 -1.42 -14.53 38.88
N PRO A 25 -1.30 -15.29 39.99
CA PRO A 25 -1.75 -14.84 41.32
C PRO A 25 -1.13 -13.51 41.78
N ASN A 26 0.11 -13.21 41.39
CA ASN A 26 0.89 -12.05 41.87
C ASN A 26 1.05 -10.92 40.83
N SER A 27 0.26 -10.90 39.75
CA SER A 27 0.47 -10.02 38.57
C SER A 27 -0.43 -8.77 38.50
N GLY A 28 -0.99 -8.33 39.63
CA GLY A 28 -1.74 -7.06 39.68
C GLY A 28 -2.99 -7.04 38.81
N SER A 29 -3.74 -8.15 38.74
CA SER A 29 -5.01 -8.32 38.00
C SER A 29 -4.95 -8.31 36.47
N SER A 30 -3.76 -8.31 35.84
CA SER A 30 -3.67 -8.26 34.37
C SER A 30 -3.73 -9.63 33.70
N TYR A 31 -4.50 -9.74 32.61
CA TYR A 31 -4.44 -10.85 31.67
C TYR A 31 -3.20 -10.77 30.77
N TYR A 32 -2.71 -11.93 30.32
CA TYR A 32 -1.59 -12.06 29.38
C TYR A 32 -1.96 -12.90 28.17
N PHE A 33 -1.55 -12.46 26.99
CA PHE A 33 -1.53 -13.27 25.78
C PHE A 33 -0.22 -14.07 25.74
N ARG A 34 -0.31 -15.40 25.61
CA ARG A 34 0.84 -16.26 25.36
C ARG A 34 0.77 -16.80 23.95
N SER A 35 1.87 -16.71 23.21
CA SER A 35 2.06 -17.41 21.95
C SER A 35 3.25 -18.35 22.01
N ARG A 36 3.02 -19.61 21.67
CA ARG A 36 4.09 -20.57 21.43
C ARG A 36 4.64 -20.38 20.03
N ILE A 37 5.95 -20.29 19.93
CA ILE A 37 6.65 -20.20 18.66
C ILE A 37 6.62 -21.60 18.03
N PRO A 38 6.14 -21.73 16.78
CA PRO A 38 6.16 -23.00 16.07
C PRO A 38 7.56 -23.59 16.00
N THR A 39 7.66 -24.92 16.07
CA THR A 39 8.94 -25.63 16.19
C THR A 39 9.92 -25.30 15.07
N ASP A 40 9.39 -25.11 13.86
CA ASP A 40 10.14 -24.73 12.67
C ASP A 40 10.71 -23.30 12.72
N LEU A 41 10.14 -22.43 13.57
CA LEU A 41 10.58 -21.05 13.72
C LEU A 41 11.45 -20.81 14.96
N ILE A 42 11.63 -21.80 15.84
CA ILE A 42 12.40 -21.63 17.10
C ILE A 42 13.81 -21.10 16.84
N GLU A 43 14.49 -21.59 15.81
CA GLU A 43 15.84 -21.15 15.45
C GLU A 43 15.86 -19.68 14.98
N HIS A 44 14.88 -19.26 14.18
CA HIS A 44 14.71 -17.87 13.74
C HIS A 44 14.51 -16.89 14.91
N PHE A 45 13.93 -17.36 16.02
CA PHE A 45 13.75 -16.59 17.24
C PHE A 45 14.85 -16.84 18.29
N GLY A 46 16.04 -17.29 17.88
CA GLY A 46 17.20 -17.44 18.77
C GLY A 46 17.01 -18.49 19.86
N GLY A 47 16.23 -19.53 19.58
CA GLY A 47 15.92 -20.61 20.53
C GLY A 47 14.72 -20.32 21.45
N LEU A 48 14.05 -19.19 21.30
CA LEU A 48 12.84 -18.89 22.07
C LEU A 48 11.70 -19.83 21.66
N LYS A 49 11.02 -20.38 22.67
CA LYS A 49 9.91 -21.34 22.49
C LYS A 49 8.52 -20.70 22.61
N GLU A 50 8.44 -19.57 23.29
CA GLU A 50 7.21 -18.81 23.47
C GLU A 50 7.52 -17.36 23.84
N PHE A 51 6.56 -16.48 23.59
CA PHE A 51 6.56 -15.13 24.12
C PHE A 51 5.22 -14.82 24.78
N ARG A 52 5.24 -13.83 25.67
CA ARG A 52 4.08 -13.42 26.45
C ARG A 52 3.95 -11.90 26.41
N LEU A 53 2.73 -11.42 26.22
CA LEU A 53 2.39 -10.00 26.18
C LEU A 53 1.35 -9.72 27.26
N SER A 54 1.68 -8.81 28.18
CA SER A 54 0.69 -8.31 29.15
C SER A 54 -0.35 -7.49 28.40
N LEU A 55 -1.63 -7.80 28.61
CA LEU A 55 -2.74 -7.05 28.03
C LEU A 55 -3.09 -5.80 28.83
N LYS A 56 -2.44 -5.60 30.00
CA LYS A 56 -2.73 -4.52 30.97
C LYS A 56 -4.23 -4.33 31.20
N CYS A 57 -4.96 -5.44 31.26
CA CYS A 57 -6.41 -5.45 31.30
C CYS A 57 -6.86 -6.35 32.45
N ALA A 58 -7.78 -5.85 33.28
CA ALA A 58 -8.41 -6.60 34.37
C ALA A 58 -9.77 -7.20 34.00
N ILE A 59 -10.33 -6.81 32.84
CA ILE A 59 -11.64 -7.25 32.37
C ILE A 59 -11.50 -8.46 31.43
N LYS A 60 -12.04 -9.61 31.84
CA LYS A 60 -11.90 -10.89 31.13
C LYS A 60 -12.43 -10.86 29.69
N SER A 61 -13.62 -10.30 29.47
CA SER A 61 -14.25 -10.25 28.15
C SER A 61 -13.44 -9.43 27.14
N HIS A 62 -12.87 -8.31 27.59
CA HIS A 62 -11.99 -7.47 26.79
C HIS A 62 -10.68 -8.20 26.48
N ALA A 63 -10.08 -8.83 27.49
CA ALA A 63 -8.87 -9.61 27.32
C ALA A 63 -9.05 -10.74 26.27
N ILE A 64 -10.17 -11.47 26.31
CA ILE A 64 -10.49 -12.50 25.31
C ILE A 64 -10.59 -11.91 23.90
N ARG A 65 -11.27 -10.78 23.72
CA ARG A 65 -11.38 -10.12 22.40
C ARG A 65 -10.02 -9.70 21.87
N THR A 66 -9.19 -9.08 22.72
CA THR A 66 -7.83 -8.67 22.35
C THR A 66 -6.95 -9.87 22.02
N THR A 67 -7.05 -10.97 22.79
CA THR A 67 -6.34 -12.22 22.50
C THR A 67 -6.66 -12.79 21.13
N LYS A 68 -7.94 -12.80 20.72
CA LYS A 68 -8.32 -13.30 19.37
C LYS A 68 -7.70 -12.47 18.24
N ILE A 69 -7.63 -11.15 18.40
CA ILE A 69 -7.00 -10.27 17.41
C ILE A 69 -5.49 -10.54 17.35
N LEU A 70 -4.84 -10.62 18.52
CA LEU A 70 -3.41 -10.93 18.60
C LEU A 70 -3.08 -12.31 18.01
N GLU A 71 -3.96 -13.29 18.23
CA GLU A 71 -3.83 -14.64 17.68
C GLU A 71 -3.75 -14.62 16.15
N GLN A 72 -4.68 -13.92 15.50
CA GLN A 72 -4.69 -13.78 14.03
C GLN A 72 -3.45 -13.05 13.51
N THR A 73 -3.07 -11.95 14.17
CA THR A 73 -1.87 -11.18 13.80
C THR A 73 -0.61 -12.04 13.90
N VAL A 74 -0.45 -12.79 14.99
CA VAL A 74 0.74 -13.62 15.23
C VAL A 74 0.82 -14.81 14.29
N LEU A 75 -0.30 -15.45 13.96
CA LEU A 75 -0.33 -16.50 12.93
C LEU A 75 0.11 -15.95 11.56
N GLY A 76 -0.41 -14.78 11.17
CA GLY A 76 0.00 -14.11 9.95
C GLY A 76 1.50 -13.81 9.93
N LEU A 77 2.08 -13.38 11.05
CA LEU A 77 3.52 -13.16 11.18
C LEU A 77 4.33 -14.46 11.02
N TYR A 78 3.91 -15.57 11.64
CA TYR A 78 4.59 -16.85 11.48
C TYR A 78 4.57 -17.33 10.02
N GLU A 79 3.43 -17.22 9.33
CA GLU A 79 3.36 -17.55 7.90
C GLU A 79 4.25 -16.64 7.04
N ASN A 80 4.29 -15.34 7.32
CA ASN A 80 5.18 -14.42 6.61
C ASN A 80 6.66 -14.79 6.82
N ILE A 81 7.06 -15.17 8.05
CA ILE A 81 8.44 -15.61 8.34
C ILE A 81 8.77 -16.91 7.60
N ARG A 82 7.86 -17.88 7.57
CA ARG A 82 8.02 -19.15 6.82
C ARG A 82 8.21 -18.93 5.33
N GLN A 83 7.49 -17.96 4.77
CA GLN A 83 7.59 -17.61 3.35
C GLN A 83 8.92 -16.93 3.00
N GLY A 84 9.68 -16.43 3.99
CA GLY A 84 10.93 -15.71 3.77
C GLY A 84 10.72 -14.35 3.11
N MET A 85 11.81 -13.73 2.61
CA MET A 85 11.71 -12.46 1.86
C MET A 85 10.83 -12.64 0.63
N LYS A 86 9.75 -11.86 0.54
CA LYS A 86 8.81 -11.92 -0.58
C LYS A 86 9.51 -11.48 -1.87
N SER A 87 9.27 -12.16 -2.98
CA SER A 87 9.66 -11.66 -4.30
C SER A 87 8.68 -10.58 -4.74
N LEU A 88 9.17 -9.53 -5.42
CA LEU A 88 8.34 -8.44 -5.93
C LEU A 88 7.20 -8.96 -6.83
N ASP A 89 5.96 -8.87 -6.35
CA ASP A 89 4.78 -9.29 -7.09
C ASP A 89 4.01 -8.11 -7.74
N ILE A 90 2.90 -8.42 -8.43
CA ILE A 90 2.10 -7.41 -9.14
C ILE A 90 1.37 -6.46 -8.18
N ASP A 91 0.96 -6.92 -7.01
CA ASP A 91 0.20 -6.12 -6.05
C ASP A 91 1.13 -5.21 -5.25
N ASP A 92 2.33 -5.69 -4.90
CA ASP A 92 3.44 -4.87 -4.41
C ASP A 92 3.76 -3.73 -5.38
N ILE A 93 3.90 -4.04 -6.68
CA ILE A 93 4.15 -3.03 -7.72
C ILE A 93 3.02 -1.97 -7.73
N LYS A 94 1.76 -2.39 -7.65
CA LYS A 94 0.63 -1.44 -7.64
C LYS A 94 0.67 -0.56 -6.40
N GLU A 95 0.95 -1.12 -5.23
CA GLU A 95 1.03 -0.36 -3.98
C GLU A 95 2.17 0.66 -4.02
N ILE A 96 3.36 0.24 -4.45
CA ILE A 96 4.52 1.12 -4.62
C ILE A 96 4.18 2.27 -5.58
N LEU A 97 3.55 1.99 -6.72
CA LEU A 97 3.17 3.01 -7.70
C LEU A 97 2.09 3.96 -7.16
N ARG A 98 1.10 3.47 -6.42
CA ARG A 98 0.08 4.34 -5.77
C ARG A 98 0.72 5.31 -4.80
N ILE A 99 1.65 4.82 -3.98
CA ILE A 99 2.41 5.66 -3.04
C ILE A 99 3.24 6.68 -3.81
N GLU A 100 3.93 6.26 -4.87
CA GLU A 100 4.74 7.14 -5.68
C GLU A 100 3.91 8.24 -6.34
N ILE A 101 2.75 7.92 -6.92
CA ILE A 101 1.80 8.90 -7.49
C ILE A 101 1.38 9.93 -6.44
N ARG A 102 1.04 9.50 -5.21
CA ARG A 102 0.69 10.43 -4.12
C ARG A 102 1.84 11.37 -3.78
N LYS A 103 3.08 10.89 -3.80
CA LYS A 103 4.28 11.73 -3.61
C LYS A 103 4.44 12.75 -4.74
N GLN A 104 4.21 12.36 -5.99
CA GLN A 104 4.29 13.28 -7.14
C GLN A 104 3.23 14.40 -7.08
N ILE A 105 2.01 14.05 -6.68
CA ILE A 105 0.92 15.01 -6.42
C ILE A 105 1.36 16.00 -5.33
N LEU A 106 1.80 15.48 -4.18
CA LEU A 106 2.20 16.31 -3.05
C LEU A 106 3.35 17.27 -3.40
N HIS A 107 4.34 16.78 -4.15
CA HIS A 107 5.46 17.60 -4.61
C HIS A 107 4.98 18.74 -5.52
N THR A 108 4.03 18.47 -6.42
CA THR A 108 3.47 19.47 -7.32
C THR A 108 2.67 20.54 -6.57
N HIS A 109 1.86 20.14 -5.60
CA HIS A 109 1.15 21.07 -4.71
C HIS A 109 2.11 21.94 -3.90
N HIS A 110 3.19 21.38 -3.36
CA HIS A 110 4.19 22.15 -2.64
C HIS A 110 4.85 23.22 -3.52
N MET A 111 5.19 22.87 -4.76
CA MET A 111 5.71 23.82 -5.75
C MET A 111 4.69 24.92 -6.08
N PHE A 112 3.43 24.54 -6.27
CA PHE A 112 2.35 25.48 -6.58
C PHE A 112 2.12 26.48 -5.45
N GLU A 113 2.01 26.03 -4.20
CA GLU A 113 1.86 26.92 -3.03
C GLU A 113 3.12 27.76 -2.76
N GLY A 114 4.29 27.30 -3.22
CA GLY A 114 5.52 28.09 -3.20
C GLY A 114 5.62 29.16 -4.28
N THR A 115 4.73 29.15 -5.28
CA THR A 115 4.73 30.10 -6.40
C THR A 115 3.97 31.38 -6.05
N ASN A 116 4.52 32.56 -6.39
CA ASN A 116 3.80 33.81 -6.27
C ASN A 116 2.73 33.95 -7.37
N ARG A 117 1.54 33.40 -7.09
CA ARG A 117 0.40 33.36 -8.02
C ARG A 117 -0.30 34.70 -8.24
N TRP A 118 0.01 35.73 -7.44
CA TRP A 118 -0.56 37.08 -7.60
C TRP A 118 0.29 37.97 -8.50
N SER A 119 1.32 37.41 -9.14
CA SER A 119 2.19 38.10 -10.09
C SER A 119 2.36 37.23 -11.31
N ASP A 120 1.99 37.75 -12.48
CA ASP A 120 2.20 37.06 -13.76
C ASP A 120 3.68 36.68 -13.95
N THR A 121 4.60 37.58 -13.57
CA THR A 121 6.05 37.32 -13.55
C THR A 121 6.43 36.19 -12.58
N GLY A 122 5.71 36.03 -11.48
CA GLY A 122 5.91 34.94 -10.51
C GLY A 122 5.51 33.59 -11.09
N VAL A 123 4.33 33.52 -11.72
CA VAL A 123 3.84 32.32 -12.41
C VAL A 123 4.76 31.94 -13.57
N GLU A 124 5.15 32.91 -14.41
CA GLU A 124 6.03 32.67 -15.56
C GLU A 124 7.40 32.14 -15.12
N LYS A 125 7.99 32.69 -14.04
CA LYS A 125 9.27 32.18 -13.50
C LYS A 125 9.17 30.72 -13.05
N SER A 126 8.08 30.36 -12.37
CA SER A 126 7.86 28.96 -11.97
C SER A 126 7.68 28.06 -13.18
N LEU A 127 6.94 28.52 -14.20
CA LEU A 127 6.73 27.76 -15.43
C LEU A 127 8.05 27.53 -16.20
N GLU A 128 8.88 28.56 -16.31
CA GLU A 128 10.22 28.46 -16.92
C GLU A 128 11.12 27.50 -16.12
N SER A 129 11.07 27.55 -14.79
CA SER A 129 11.81 26.59 -13.94
C SER A 129 11.36 25.15 -14.18
N VAL A 130 10.05 24.91 -14.27
CA VAL A 130 9.46 23.59 -14.58
C VAL A 130 9.91 23.11 -15.97
N ARG A 131 9.86 23.97 -16.99
CA ARG A 131 10.31 23.65 -18.36
C ARG A 131 11.80 23.31 -18.40
N LEU A 132 12.64 24.07 -17.70
CA LEU A 132 14.08 23.83 -17.61
C LEU A 132 14.36 22.47 -16.95
N GLN A 133 13.70 22.16 -15.83
CA GLN A 133 13.85 20.87 -15.15
C GLN A 133 13.38 19.70 -16.03
N GLU A 134 12.27 19.85 -16.75
CA GLU A 134 11.77 18.85 -17.69
C GLU A 134 12.80 18.60 -18.81
N SER A 135 13.36 19.66 -19.39
CA SER A 135 14.38 19.57 -20.44
C SER A 135 15.64 18.88 -19.94
N ASN A 136 16.15 19.28 -18.77
CA ASN A 136 17.34 18.67 -18.16
C ASN A 136 17.13 17.18 -17.89
N LEU A 137 15.94 16.78 -17.43
CA LEU A 137 15.64 15.36 -17.24
C LEU A 137 15.63 14.61 -18.58
N LYS A 138 14.99 15.16 -19.61
CA LYS A 138 14.95 14.55 -20.95
C LYS A 138 16.35 14.40 -21.54
N GLU A 139 17.17 15.45 -21.47
CA GLU A 139 18.57 15.41 -21.90
C GLU A 139 19.38 14.37 -21.12
N THR A 140 19.18 14.27 -19.81
CA THR A 140 19.84 13.24 -18.98
C THR A 140 19.40 11.83 -19.40
N LEU A 141 18.12 11.63 -19.69
CA LEU A 141 17.60 10.34 -20.17
C LEU A 141 18.13 9.97 -21.57
N GLU A 142 18.47 10.94 -22.40
CA GLU A 142 19.06 10.72 -23.72
C GLU A 142 20.58 10.47 -23.65
N SER A 143 21.30 11.26 -22.85
CA SER A 143 22.77 11.28 -22.80
C SER A 143 23.38 10.34 -21.74
N ASP A 144 22.74 10.20 -20.57
CA ASP A 144 23.24 9.43 -19.43
C ASP A 144 22.15 8.60 -18.75
N LEU A 145 21.42 7.84 -19.57
CA LEU A 145 20.33 6.98 -19.12
C LEU A 145 20.76 6.02 -17.99
N ARG A 146 21.96 5.44 -18.09
CA ARG A 146 22.41 4.40 -17.15
C ARG A 146 22.63 4.95 -15.76
N THR A 147 23.23 6.14 -15.64
CA THR A 147 23.42 6.80 -14.35
C THR A 147 22.07 7.16 -13.73
N TYR A 148 21.17 7.76 -14.51
CA TYR A 148 19.84 8.10 -14.01
C TYR A 148 19.03 6.86 -13.59
N GLN A 149 19.10 5.77 -14.37
CA GLN A 149 18.49 4.49 -13.98
C GLN A 149 19.05 3.99 -12.65
N GLY A 150 20.35 4.18 -12.38
CA GLY A 150 20.98 3.84 -11.11
C GLY A 150 20.43 4.64 -9.92
N GLU A 151 20.13 5.93 -10.10
CA GLU A 151 19.49 6.75 -9.06
C GLU A 151 18.07 6.26 -8.74
N VAL A 152 17.30 5.94 -9.79
CA VAL A 152 15.95 5.39 -9.65
C VAL A 152 15.99 4.02 -8.99
N ASP A 153 16.96 3.17 -9.38
CA ASP A 153 17.16 1.84 -8.81
C ASP A 153 17.47 1.95 -7.32
N ALA A 154 18.39 2.81 -6.90
CA ALA A 154 18.71 3.02 -5.49
C ALA A 154 17.48 3.41 -4.65
N LYS A 155 16.60 4.26 -5.19
CA LYS A 155 15.34 4.62 -4.54
C LYS A 155 14.38 3.43 -4.44
N ILE A 156 14.22 2.66 -5.51
CA ILE A 156 13.37 1.46 -5.52
C ILE A 156 13.91 0.43 -4.53
N GLU A 157 15.22 0.19 -4.51
CA GLU A 157 15.85 -0.71 -3.55
C GLU A 157 15.55 -0.34 -2.10
N GLY A 158 15.61 0.96 -1.77
CA GLY A 158 15.25 1.46 -0.44
C GLY A 158 13.79 1.12 -0.07
N ILE A 159 12.87 1.28 -1.03
CA ILE A 159 11.45 0.94 -0.83
C ILE A 159 11.28 -0.56 -0.65
N LEU A 160 11.88 -1.39 -1.51
CA LEU A 160 11.76 -2.85 -1.43
C LEU A 160 12.33 -3.38 -0.11
N LYS A 161 13.48 -2.88 0.33
CA LYS A 161 14.06 -3.21 1.64
C LYS A 161 13.14 -2.82 2.79
N SER A 162 12.47 -1.66 2.72
CA SER A 162 11.51 -1.25 3.75
C SER A 162 10.24 -2.11 3.83
N LEU A 163 9.91 -2.79 2.72
CA LEU A 163 8.78 -3.71 2.62
C LEU A 163 9.18 -5.18 2.85
N ASP A 164 10.45 -5.44 3.20
CA ASP A 164 11.02 -6.78 3.32
C ASP A 164 10.89 -7.63 2.04
N ILE A 165 10.95 -6.96 0.88
CA ILE A 165 10.92 -7.57 -0.44
C ILE A 165 12.36 -7.79 -0.91
N LYS A 166 12.65 -8.99 -1.39
CA LYS A 166 13.95 -9.32 -1.97
C LYS A 166 14.22 -8.43 -3.19
N VAL A 167 15.35 -7.73 -3.15
CA VAL A 167 15.83 -6.94 -4.28
C VAL A 167 16.46 -7.86 -5.32
N ASP A 168 15.90 -7.85 -6.52
CA ASP A 168 16.52 -8.43 -7.72
C ASP A 168 16.45 -7.41 -8.86
N THR A 169 17.54 -6.66 -9.03
CA THR A 169 17.67 -5.58 -10.02
C THR A 169 17.65 -6.09 -11.46
N ASN A 170 17.94 -7.39 -11.66
CA ASN A 170 17.94 -8.01 -12.97
C ASN A 170 16.56 -8.53 -13.37
N SER A 171 15.64 -8.68 -12.41
CA SER A 171 14.28 -9.15 -12.65
C SER A 171 13.50 -8.24 -13.60
N ILE A 172 12.60 -8.86 -14.40
CA ILE A 172 11.74 -8.12 -15.32
C ILE A 172 10.80 -7.17 -14.55
N ASN A 173 10.30 -7.60 -13.39
CA ASN A 173 9.41 -6.80 -12.55
C ASN A 173 10.11 -5.54 -12.04
N PHE A 174 11.35 -5.65 -11.57
CA PHE A 174 12.13 -4.50 -11.12
C PHE A 174 12.39 -3.52 -12.27
N LYS A 175 12.83 -4.00 -13.44
CA LYS A 175 13.05 -3.15 -14.62
C LYS A 175 11.78 -2.45 -15.09
N LYS A 176 10.63 -3.15 -15.05
CA LYS A 176 9.32 -2.54 -15.33
C LYS A 176 8.98 -1.46 -14.31
N LEU A 177 9.20 -1.72 -13.02
CA LEU A 177 8.94 -0.74 -11.95
C LEU A 177 9.82 0.51 -12.13
N ARG A 178 11.12 0.34 -12.43
CA ARG A 178 12.03 1.43 -12.76
C ARG A 178 11.49 2.30 -13.89
N ASN A 179 11.13 1.70 -15.03
CA ASN A 179 10.64 2.48 -16.17
C ASN A 179 9.35 3.23 -15.84
N LYS A 180 8.45 2.63 -15.05
CA LYS A 180 7.24 3.29 -14.58
C LYS A 180 7.53 4.47 -13.63
N PHE A 181 8.57 4.40 -12.80
CA PHE A 181 9.02 5.54 -12.00
C PHE A 181 9.50 6.69 -12.87
N ILE A 182 10.30 6.39 -13.91
CA ILE A 182 10.77 7.40 -14.88
C ILE A 182 9.57 8.03 -15.61
N ASP A 183 8.62 7.23 -16.08
CA ASP A 183 7.39 7.71 -16.71
C ASP A 183 6.62 8.66 -15.78
N LEU A 184 6.51 8.33 -14.48
CA LEU A 184 5.84 9.18 -13.49
C LEU A 184 6.58 10.50 -13.25
N TYR A 185 7.91 10.50 -13.26
CA TYR A 185 8.69 11.72 -13.08
C TYR A 185 8.56 12.67 -14.27
N LEU A 186 8.50 12.13 -15.49
CA LEU A 186 8.20 12.92 -16.68
C LEU A 186 6.77 13.47 -16.61
N LEU A 187 5.81 12.62 -16.24
CA LEU A 187 4.39 12.99 -16.11
C LEU A 187 4.15 14.10 -15.09
N ARG A 188 4.97 14.17 -14.02
CA ARG A 188 4.89 15.22 -13.02
C ARG A 188 5.04 16.62 -13.64
N TYR A 189 5.90 16.80 -14.62
CA TYR A 189 6.09 18.13 -15.24
C TYR A 189 4.85 18.59 -15.99
N ASP A 190 4.15 17.68 -16.67
CA ASP A 190 2.85 17.99 -17.28
C ASP A 190 1.84 18.42 -16.21
N TRP A 191 1.83 17.73 -15.07
CA TRP A 191 0.98 18.09 -13.94
C TRP A 191 1.29 19.46 -13.34
N MET A 192 2.57 19.79 -13.20
CA MET A 192 3.02 21.11 -12.73
C MET A 192 2.56 22.23 -13.66
N LYS A 193 2.72 22.06 -14.98
CA LYS A 193 2.27 23.01 -16.00
C LYS A 193 0.75 23.18 -15.97
N ASP A 194 0.01 22.07 -15.87
CA ASP A 194 -1.44 22.06 -15.77
C ASP A 194 -1.95 22.83 -14.54
N LEU A 195 -1.28 22.68 -13.40
CA LEU A 195 -1.68 23.34 -12.15
C LEU A 195 -1.38 24.85 -12.18
N LEU A 196 -0.21 25.25 -12.71
CA LEU A 196 0.17 26.66 -12.87
C LEU A 196 -0.65 27.38 -13.94
N GLY A 197 -1.04 26.68 -15.01
CA GLY A 197 -1.82 27.23 -16.12
C GLY A 197 -3.34 27.30 -15.85
N GLU A 198 -3.77 27.13 -14.60
CA GLU A 198 -5.18 27.13 -14.18
C GLU A 198 -6.08 26.21 -15.03
N SER A 199 -5.57 25.05 -15.45
CA SER A 199 -6.29 24.12 -16.33
C SER A 199 -7.60 23.55 -15.73
N GLY A 200 -7.85 23.77 -14.44
CA GLY A 200 -9.00 23.25 -13.70
C GLY A 200 -8.90 21.75 -13.38
N LYS A 201 -7.80 21.09 -13.76
CA LYS A 201 -7.60 19.67 -13.47
C LYS A 201 -7.38 19.42 -11.99
N THR A 202 -7.82 18.25 -11.53
CA THR A 202 -7.76 17.81 -10.14
C THR A 202 -6.78 16.65 -9.93
N ASP A 203 -6.46 16.35 -8.67
CA ASP A 203 -5.67 15.16 -8.30
C ASP A 203 -6.25 13.86 -8.85
N ALA A 204 -7.57 13.77 -9.03
CA ALA A 204 -8.23 12.60 -9.62
C ALA A 204 -7.88 12.47 -11.11
N ASP A 205 -7.81 13.58 -11.84
CA ASP A 205 -7.42 13.61 -13.25
C ASP A 205 -5.96 13.17 -13.42
N PHE A 206 -5.06 13.63 -12.55
CA PHE A 206 -3.67 13.17 -12.55
C PHE A 206 -3.56 11.67 -12.26
N LYS A 207 -4.30 11.16 -11.26
CA LYS A 207 -4.33 9.72 -10.94
C LYS A 207 -4.83 8.90 -12.13
N LEU A 208 -5.85 9.38 -12.83
CA LEU A 208 -6.41 8.74 -14.02
C LEU A 208 -5.40 8.73 -15.17
N HIS A 209 -4.77 9.88 -15.44
CA HIS A 209 -3.75 10.00 -16.49
C HIS A 209 -2.53 9.11 -16.19
N ALA A 210 -2.08 9.08 -14.93
CA ALA A 210 -0.98 8.21 -14.50
C ALA A 210 -1.29 6.73 -14.72
N GLN A 211 -2.46 6.23 -14.30
CA GLN A 211 -2.78 4.82 -14.51
C GLN A 211 -2.92 4.44 -16.00
N GLN A 212 -3.42 5.36 -16.83
CA GLN A 212 -3.50 5.18 -18.29
C GLN A 212 -2.11 5.15 -18.92
N LYS A 213 -1.24 6.10 -18.57
CA LYS A 213 0.15 6.18 -19.04
C LYS A 213 0.92 4.91 -18.67
N LEU A 214 0.77 4.47 -17.42
CA LEU A 214 1.44 3.28 -16.90
C LEU A 214 0.79 1.96 -17.36
N ARG A 215 -0.38 2.00 -18.01
CA ARG A 215 -1.15 0.83 -18.47
C ARG A 215 -1.36 -0.22 -17.35
N ILE A 216 -1.70 0.25 -16.15
CA ILE A 216 -1.94 -0.60 -14.98
C ILE A 216 -3.08 0.00 -14.16
N VAL A 217 -4.04 -0.83 -13.73
CA VAL A 217 -5.18 -0.37 -12.93
C VAL A 217 -4.71 -0.13 -11.50
N LEU A 218 -4.64 1.15 -11.10
CA LEU A 218 -4.21 1.57 -9.76
C LEU A 218 -5.38 2.06 -8.93
N PHE A 219 -6.30 2.83 -9.51
CA PHE A 219 -7.43 3.45 -8.82
C PHE A 219 -8.75 2.95 -9.41
N PRO A 220 -9.15 1.69 -9.11
CA PRO A 220 -10.40 1.12 -9.63
C PRO A 220 -11.63 1.95 -9.25
N GLU A 221 -11.59 2.65 -8.12
CA GLU A 221 -12.62 3.59 -7.67
C GLU A 221 -12.85 4.77 -8.63
N LEU A 222 -11.86 5.14 -9.43
CA LEU A 222 -11.97 6.22 -10.42
C LEU A 222 -12.42 5.71 -11.80
N THR A 223 -12.45 4.40 -12.00
CA THR A 223 -12.73 3.78 -13.30
C THR A 223 -14.17 3.22 -13.37
N ASN A 224 -14.81 3.00 -12.22
CA ASN A 224 -16.17 2.44 -12.11
C ASN A 224 -17.14 3.40 -11.40
N PRO A 225 -17.97 4.17 -12.11
CA PRO A 225 -19.00 5.00 -11.48
C PRO A 225 -20.11 4.18 -10.78
N SER A 226 -20.28 2.88 -11.11
CA SER A 226 -21.48 2.12 -10.73
C SER A 226 -21.57 1.59 -9.28
N GLU A 227 -20.50 1.64 -8.47
CA GLU A 227 -20.57 1.20 -7.05
C GLU A 227 -20.80 2.35 -6.07
N ILE A 228 -20.34 3.56 -6.41
CA ILE A 228 -20.53 4.77 -5.59
C ILE A 228 -22.00 5.17 -5.61
N ASP A 229 -22.65 5.07 -6.78
CA ASP A 229 -24.08 5.36 -6.93
C ASP A 229 -24.98 4.35 -6.20
N LYS A 230 -24.57 3.07 -6.08
CA LYS A 230 -25.35 2.06 -5.35
C LYS A 230 -25.32 2.27 -3.84
N LYS A 231 -24.17 2.67 -3.28
CA LYS A 231 -24.05 3.01 -1.85
C LYS A 231 -24.78 4.31 -1.51
N ASN A 232 -24.77 5.28 -2.42
CA ASN A 232 -25.48 6.56 -2.25
C ASN A 232 -26.99 6.45 -2.47
N ALA A 233 -27.46 5.54 -3.33
CA ALA A 233 -28.88 5.26 -3.54
C ALA A 233 -29.51 4.58 -2.31
N PHE A 234 -28.78 3.69 -1.64
CA PHE A 234 -29.28 3.03 -0.42
C PHE A 234 -29.43 4.02 0.76
N ALA A 235 -28.59 5.05 0.83
CA ALA A 235 -28.67 6.10 1.82
C ALA A 235 -29.78 7.14 1.56
N ARG A 236 -30.30 7.23 0.32
CA ARG A 236 -31.36 8.18 -0.08
C ARG A 236 -32.79 7.62 0.06
N ASN A 237 -32.96 6.33 0.34
CA ASN A 237 -34.28 5.67 0.41
C ASN A 237 -34.88 5.59 1.83
N THR A 238 -34.59 6.54 2.72
CA THR A 238 -35.42 6.75 3.92
C THR A 238 -36.50 7.80 3.64
N HIS A 239 -37.67 7.27 3.28
CA HIS A 239 -39.01 7.84 3.48
C HIS A 239 -39.28 9.25 2.93
N LEU A 240 -39.74 9.31 1.68
CA LEU A 240 -40.70 10.32 1.26
C LEU A 240 -41.97 9.57 0.83
N GLN A 241 -43.04 9.74 1.61
CA GLN A 241 -44.38 9.35 1.18
C GLN A 241 -44.78 10.21 -0.03
N PRO A 242 -45.53 9.66 -1.00
CA PRO A 242 -46.01 10.44 -2.12
C PRO A 242 -47.08 11.42 -1.63
N VAL A 243 -46.85 12.72 -1.85
CA VAL A 243 -47.90 13.72 -1.77
C VAL A 243 -48.81 13.48 -2.98
N VAL A 244 -50.05 13.09 -2.70
CA VAL A 244 -51.10 12.92 -3.70
C VAL A 244 -51.46 14.31 -4.25
N GLU A 245 -51.26 14.52 -5.54
CA GLU A 245 -51.88 15.61 -6.29
C GLU A 245 -53.40 15.42 -6.26
N ASN A 246 -54.12 16.39 -5.69
CA ASN A 246 -55.55 16.52 -5.93
C ASN A 246 -55.79 17.76 -6.80
N LEU A 247 -56.22 17.49 -8.03
CA LEU A 247 -56.93 18.43 -8.89
C LEU A 247 -58.32 18.71 -8.30
N ALA A 248 -58.63 19.99 -8.09
CA ALA A 248 -59.97 20.58 -8.19
C ALA A 248 -59.82 22.07 -8.52
#